data_AF-A0A7W1HDB6-F1
#
_entry.id   AF-A0A7W1HDB6-F1
#
_cell.length_a   1.000
_cell.length_b   1.000
_cell.length_c   1.000
_cell.angle_alpha   90.00
_cell.angle_beta   90.00
_cell.angle_gamma   90.00
#
_symmetry.space_group_name_H-M   'P 1'
#
loop_
_entity.id
_entity.type
_entity.pdbx_description
1 polymer ?
#
loop_
_entity_poly.entity_id
_entity_poly.type
_entity_poly.pdbx_seq_one_letter_code
_entity_poly.pdbx_strand_id
1 'polypeptide(L)'
;MSKKLEVSFNSPQCGWMSIGFGDGESEFHTTTAHAPHERALPELLEILTALLDKDSTGDVFTLKWNRNPEEFDFRFGRRGDDALLEIYQYPGETREVSEREMIFAHDGKIRDICQAFYETFAQLYADKNTDEFEFNWRQSFPLAEFQKFEDKLRSYGK
;
A
#
# COMPACT_ATOMS: atom_id res chain seq x y z
N MET A 1 16.36 17.82 1.98
CA MET A 1 16.54 16.59 1.18
C MET A 1 15.19 15.90 1.21
N SER A 2 14.60 15.54 0.07
CA SER A 2 13.34 14.79 0.08
C SER A 2 13.64 13.41 0.66
N LYS A 3 12.89 13.00 1.68
CA LYS A 3 13.03 11.67 2.27
C LYS A 3 12.59 10.65 1.21
N LYS A 4 13.31 9.55 1.06
CA LYS A 4 12.95 8.50 0.11
C LYS A 4 12.08 7.48 0.83
N LEU A 5 10.86 7.28 0.35
CA LEU A 5 10.01 6.20 0.84
C LEU A 5 10.57 4.85 0.42
N GLU A 6 10.68 3.94 1.37
CA GLU A 6 10.96 2.53 1.16
C GLU A 6 9.73 1.72 1.55
N VAL A 7 9.30 0.81 0.67
CA VAL A 7 8.16 -0.08 0.88
C VAL A 7 8.64 -1.51 0.67
N SER A 8 8.26 -2.42 1.55
CA SER A 8 8.60 -3.84 1.45
C SER A 8 7.39 -4.71 1.76
N PHE A 9 7.08 -5.66 0.88
CA PHE A 9 6.10 -6.72 1.10
C PHE A 9 6.84 -8.04 0.97
N ASN A 10 6.95 -8.77 2.07
CA ASN A 10 7.52 -10.10 2.06
C ASN A 10 6.47 -11.10 1.61
N SER A 11 6.92 -12.13 0.87
CA SER A 11 6.02 -13.14 0.36
C SER A 11 5.14 -13.74 1.47
N PRO A 12 3.85 -13.91 1.18
CA PRO A 12 2.89 -14.30 2.19
C PRO A 12 3.19 -15.71 2.71
N GLN A 13 2.80 -15.98 3.94
CA GLN A 13 2.92 -17.28 4.62
C GLN A 13 1.60 -17.56 5.35
N CYS A 14 0.91 -18.65 5.00
CA CYS A 14 -0.31 -19.09 5.69
C CYS A 14 -1.42 -18.02 5.84
N GLY A 15 -1.59 -17.15 4.85
CA GLY A 15 -2.62 -16.09 4.80
C GLY A 15 -2.18 -14.75 5.39
N TRP A 16 -0.89 -14.61 5.70
CA TRP A 16 -0.28 -13.43 6.31
C TRP A 16 0.82 -12.87 5.44
N MET A 17 0.95 -11.55 5.39
CA MET A 17 1.98 -10.83 4.63
C MET A 17 2.68 -9.81 5.52
N SER A 18 4.00 -9.89 5.65
CA SER A 18 4.76 -8.86 6.36
C SER A 18 4.96 -7.66 5.45
N ILE A 19 4.62 -6.47 5.95
CA ILE A 19 4.76 -5.20 5.23
C ILE A 19 5.60 -4.23 6.05
N GLY A 20 6.40 -3.44 5.36
CA GLY A 20 7.32 -2.47 5.96
C GLY A 20 7.32 -1.15 5.19
N PHE A 21 7.42 -0.05 5.94
CA PHE A 21 7.51 1.32 5.45
C PHE A 21 8.66 2.02 6.17
N GLY A 22 9.48 2.76 5.43
CA GLY A 22 10.57 3.54 6.01
C GLY A 22 10.81 4.82 5.20
N ASP A 23 11.27 5.88 5.85
CA ASP A 23 11.69 7.12 5.19
C ASP A 23 13.10 7.61 5.60
N GLY A 24 13.82 6.78 6.35
CA GLY A 24 15.14 7.08 6.94
C GLY A 24 15.08 7.77 8.31
N GLU A 25 13.92 8.25 8.74
CA GLU A 25 13.71 8.81 10.10
C GLU A 25 12.73 7.97 10.92
N SER A 26 11.70 7.45 10.28
CA SER A 26 10.69 6.58 10.88
C SER A 26 10.57 5.29 10.09
N GLU A 27 10.28 4.21 10.81
CA GLU A 27 10.00 2.91 10.23
C GLU A 27 8.76 2.31 10.87
N PHE A 28 7.93 1.66 10.07
CA PHE A 28 6.78 0.91 10.51
C PHE A 28 6.80 -0.47 9.85
N HIS A 29 6.71 -1.51 10.66
CA HIS A 29 6.64 -2.89 10.19
C HIS A 29 5.48 -3.60 10.88
N THR A 30 4.68 -4.32 10.09
CA THR A 30 3.58 -5.12 10.62
C THR A 30 3.37 -6.36 9.78
N THR A 31 2.51 -7.26 10.27
CA THR A 31 2.04 -8.41 9.50
C THR A 31 0.55 -8.25 9.28
N THR A 32 0.10 -8.39 8.05
CA THR A 32 -1.30 -8.19 7.69
C THR A 32 -1.93 -9.48 7.21
N ALA A 33 -3.23 -9.64 7.49
CA ALA A 33 -4.00 -10.80 7.06
C ALA A 33 -4.66 -10.55 5.70
N HIS A 34 -4.89 -11.62 4.94
CA HIS A 34 -5.68 -11.55 3.70
C HIS A 34 -7.19 -11.31 3.96
N ALA A 35 -7.67 -11.60 5.18
CA ALA A 35 -9.07 -11.48 5.56
C ALA A 35 -9.22 -10.58 6.80
N PRO A 36 -10.31 -9.78 6.90
CA PRO A 36 -11.47 -9.77 6.01
C PRO A 36 -11.28 -8.91 4.74
N HIS A 37 -10.17 -8.18 4.61
CA HIS A 37 -9.92 -7.26 3.50
C HIS A 37 -9.32 -7.99 2.28
N GLU A 38 -10.11 -8.87 1.67
CA GLU A 38 -9.65 -9.75 0.58
C GLU A 38 -9.20 -9.01 -0.68
N ARG A 39 -9.58 -7.75 -0.81
CA ARG A 39 -9.17 -6.90 -1.93
C ARG A 39 -8.07 -5.91 -1.57
N ALA A 40 -7.38 -6.06 -0.44
CA ALA A 40 -6.40 -5.07 0.00
C ALA A 40 -5.29 -4.78 -1.03
N LEU A 41 -4.71 -5.81 -1.66
CA LEU A 41 -3.69 -5.63 -2.71
C LEU A 41 -4.24 -5.00 -4.01
N PRO A 42 -5.33 -5.50 -4.61
CA PRO A 42 -5.90 -4.84 -5.79
C PRO A 42 -6.40 -3.42 -5.48
N GLU A 43 -7.03 -3.17 -4.33
CA GLU A 43 -7.46 -1.83 -3.91
C GLU A 43 -6.28 -0.87 -3.73
N LEU A 44 -5.16 -1.35 -3.17
CA LEU A 44 -3.94 -0.55 -3.09
C LEU A 44 -3.46 -0.11 -4.48
N LEU A 45 -3.43 -1.03 -5.45
CA LEU A 45 -3.05 -0.73 -6.83
C LEU A 45 -4.05 0.21 -7.52
N GLU A 46 -5.35 0.05 -7.26
CA GLU A 46 -6.40 0.97 -7.73
C GLU A 46 -6.19 2.39 -7.18
N ILE A 47 -5.87 2.52 -5.89
CA ILE A 47 -5.58 3.79 -5.22
C ILE A 47 -4.33 4.45 -5.80
N LEU A 48 -3.23 3.70 -5.94
CA LEU A 48 -1.99 4.21 -6.52
C LEU A 48 -2.18 4.65 -7.97
N THR A 49 -2.95 3.89 -8.75
CA THR A 49 -3.35 4.27 -10.11
C THR A 49 -4.18 5.55 -10.11
N ALA A 50 -5.14 5.68 -9.18
CA ALA A 50 -5.95 6.87 -9.05
C ALA A 50 -5.11 8.09 -8.65
N LEU A 51 -4.10 7.95 -7.79
CA LEU A 51 -3.16 9.01 -7.41
C LEU A 51 -2.36 9.55 -8.60
N LEU A 52 -2.00 8.69 -9.56
CA LEU A 52 -1.33 9.08 -10.80
C LEU A 52 -2.28 9.74 -11.82
N ASP A 53 -3.60 9.60 -11.65
CA ASP A 53 -4.58 10.18 -12.56
C ASP A 53 -4.99 11.60 -12.15
N LYS A 54 -4.47 12.60 -12.87
CA LYS A 54 -4.72 14.03 -12.57
C LYS A 54 -6.20 14.43 -12.68
N ASP A 55 -6.98 13.67 -13.46
CA ASP A 55 -8.41 13.90 -13.64
C ASP A 55 -9.27 13.19 -12.58
N SER A 56 -8.65 12.38 -11.70
CA SER A 56 -9.36 11.72 -10.60
C SER A 56 -9.89 12.75 -9.60
N THR A 57 -11.18 12.65 -9.27
CA THR A 57 -11.91 13.57 -8.39
C THR A 57 -11.67 13.34 -6.90
N GLY A 58 -10.91 12.30 -6.53
CA GLY A 58 -10.56 11.99 -5.16
C GLY A 58 -9.27 12.69 -4.71
N ASP A 59 -9.36 13.52 -3.67
CA ASP A 59 -8.19 14.11 -3.02
C ASP A 59 -7.65 13.22 -1.89
N VAL A 60 -8.46 12.30 -1.38
CA VAL A 60 -8.10 11.40 -0.28
C VAL A 60 -8.61 10.00 -0.60
N PHE A 61 -7.70 9.03 -0.55
CA PHE A 61 -8.00 7.61 -0.71
C PHE A 61 -7.66 6.89 0.58
N THR A 62 -8.39 5.83 0.92
CA THR A 62 -8.14 5.05 2.14
C THR A 62 -8.26 3.57 1.83
N LEU A 63 -7.15 2.86 2.01
CA LEU A 63 -7.10 1.41 2.00
C LEU A 63 -7.29 0.91 3.44
N LYS A 64 -8.14 -0.10 3.60
CA LYS A 64 -8.34 -0.81 4.86
C LYS A 64 -7.55 -2.10 4.86
N TRP A 65 -6.86 -2.37 5.96
CA TRP A 65 -6.18 -3.64 6.18
C TRP A 65 -6.20 -4.00 7.67
N ASN A 66 -5.72 -5.18 8.04
CA ASN A 66 -5.79 -5.67 9.41
C ASN A 66 -4.68 -6.66 9.75
N ARG A 67 -4.40 -6.79 11.04
CA ARG A 67 -3.54 -7.80 11.66
C ARG A 67 -4.28 -8.71 12.66
N ASN A 68 -5.59 -8.49 12.86
CA ASN A 68 -6.47 -9.26 13.76
C ASN A 68 -5.96 -9.35 15.22
N PRO A 69 -6.56 -8.60 16.19
CA PRO A 69 -7.73 -7.74 16.04
C PRO A 69 -7.39 -6.33 15.54
N GLU A 70 -6.11 -5.97 15.47
CA GLU A 70 -5.66 -4.64 15.06
C GLU A 70 -6.11 -4.33 13.62
N GLU A 71 -6.62 -3.14 13.40
CA GLU A 71 -7.03 -2.64 12.09
C GLU A 71 -6.14 -1.47 11.67
N PHE A 72 -6.00 -1.28 10.36
CA PHE A 72 -5.22 -0.19 9.79
C PHE A 72 -6.01 0.56 8.72
N ASP A 73 -5.75 1.87 8.65
CA ASP A 73 -6.09 2.73 7.52
C ASP A 73 -4.83 3.29 6.89
N PHE A 74 -4.68 3.04 5.59
CA PHE A 74 -3.61 3.56 4.77
C PHE A 74 -4.19 4.68 3.94
N ARG A 75 -3.97 5.91 4.38
CA ARG A 75 -4.59 7.09 3.81
C ARG A 75 -3.61 7.80 2.89
N PHE A 76 -4.04 8.04 1.66
CA PHE A 76 -3.27 8.75 0.65
C PHE A 76 -3.98 10.06 0.31
N GLY A 77 -3.41 11.19 0.73
CA GLY A 77 -3.91 12.52 0.43
C GLY A 77 -3.14 13.17 -0.71
N ARG A 78 -3.78 13.45 -1.84
CA ARG A 78 -3.21 14.23 -2.95
C ARG A 78 -3.09 15.71 -2.58
N ARG A 79 -1.97 16.32 -2.96
CA ARG A 79 -1.65 17.75 -2.75
C ARG A 79 -0.92 18.29 -3.98
N GLY A 80 -1.67 18.50 -5.07
CA GLY A 80 -1.07 18.88 -6.36
C GLY A 80 -0.26 17.72 -6.95
N ASP A 81 1.04 17.94 -7.19
CA ASP A 81 1.97 16.88 -7.63
C ASP A 81 2.62 16.11 -6.46
N ASP A 82 2.29 16.47 -5.22
CA ASP A 82 2.71 15.80 -3.99
C ASP A 82 1.58 14.95 -3.41
N ALA A 83 1.93 13.98 -2.57
CA ALA A 83 0.98 13.23 -1.76
C ALA A 83 1.49 13.03 -0.34
N LEU A 84 0.55 12.88 0.59
CA LEU A 84 0.80 12.48 1.97
C LEU A 84 0.26 11.07 2.17
N LEU A 85 1.14 10.14 2.53
CA LEU A 85 0.79 8.82 3.06
C LEU A 85 0.71 8.90 4.59
N GLU A 86 -0.41 8.50 5.17
CA GLU A 86 -0.57 8.35 6.62
C GLU A 86 -1.04 6.92 6.90
N ILE A 87 -0.45 6.26 7.89
CA ILE A 87 -0.91 4.97 8.38
C ILE A 87 -1.44 5.17 9.79
N TYR A 88 -2.72 4.85 9.97
CA TYR A 88 -3.39 4.84 11.26
C TYR A 88 -3.60 3.41 11.71
N GLN A 89 -3.30 3.13 12.98
CA GLN A 89 -3.61 1.88 13.65
C GLN A 89 -4.81 2.08 14.58
N TYR A 90 -5.70 1.09 14.60
CA TYR A 90 -6.79 0.97 15.56
C TYR A 90 -6.56 -0.28 16.42
N PRO A 91 -6.79 -0.21 17.76
CA PRO A 91 -6.59 -1.35 18.64
C PRO A 91 -7.48 -2.56 18.34
N GLY A 92 -8.63 -2.34 17.69
CA GLY A 92 -9.61 -3.38 17.41
C GLY A 92 -10.50 -3.10 16.19
N GLU A 93 -11.32 -4.10 15.86
CA GLU A 93 -12.16 -4.15 14.66
C GLU A 93 -13.19 -3.02 14.54
N THR A 94 -13.57 -2.40 15.66
CA THR A 94 -14.54 -1.29 15.72
C THR A 94 -14.04 0.00 15.08
N ARG A 95 -12.72 0.14 14.90
CA ARG A 95 -12.09 1.31 14.27
C ARG A 95 -12.51 2.65 14.92
N GLU A 96 -12.54 2.66 16.26
CA GLU A 96 -12.87 3.85 17.04
C GLU A 96 -11.87 4.98 16.78
N VAL A 97 -12.37 6.09 16.20
CA VAL A 97 -11.51 7.22 15.75
C VAL A 97 -10.79 7.88 16.93
N SER A 98 -11.37 7.86 18.13
CA SER A 98 -10.74 8.39 19.35
C SER A 98 -9.57 7.55 19.84
N GLU A 99 -9.49 6.29 19.44
CA GLU A 99 -8.46 5.33 19.86
C GLU A 99 -7.41 5.10 18.77
N ARG A 100 -7.55 5.75 17.61
CA ARG A 100 -6.61 5.58 16.51
C ARG A 100 -5.30 6.31 16.80
N GLU A 101 -4.20 5.69 16.41
CA GLU A 101 -2.88 6.28 16.49
C GLU A 101 -2.27 6.39 15.09
N MET A 102 -1.67 7.55 14.77
CA MET A 102 -0.88 7.69 13.56
C MET A 102 0.50 7.08 13.83
N ILE A 103 0.80 5.97 13.17
CA ILE A 103 2.00 5.17 13.41
C ILE A 103 3.08 5.39 12.35
N PHE A 104 2.71 5.94 11.18
CA PHE A 104 3.64 6.31 10.13
C PHE A 104 3.06 7.45 9.28
N ALA A 105 3.92 8.36 8.83
CA ALA A 105 3.55 9.38 7.86
C ALA A 105 4.73 9.68 6.93
N HIS A 106 4.43 9.91 5.66
CA HIS A 106 5.42 10.26 4.66
C HIS A 106 4.83 11.24 3.64
N ASP A 107 5.48 12.39 3.46
CA ASP A 107 5.19 13.33 2.39
C ASP A 107 6.23 13.24 1.28
N GLY A 108 5.77 13.29 0.03
CA GLY A 108 6.66 13.21 -1.12
C GLY A 108 5.94 13.42 -2.45
N LYS A 109 6.70 13.40 -3.54
CA LYS A 109 6.14 13.47 -4.89
C LYS A 109 5.28 12.24 -5.14
N ILE A 110 4.12 12.42 -5.78
CA ILE A 110 3.22 11.30 -6.16
C ILE A 110 4.01 10.23 -6.91
N ARG A 111 4.87 10.66 -7.83
CA ARG A 111 5.71 9.77 -8.63
C ARG A 111 6.65 8.92 -7.77
N ASP A 112 7.31 9.53 -6.78
CA ASP A 112 8.30 8.84 -5.95
C ASP A 112 7.63 7.84 -5.00
N ILE A 113 6.50 8.22 -4.41
CA ILE A 113 5.68 7.32 -3.60
C ILE A 113 5.22 6.13 -4.46
N CYS A 114 4.63 6.38 -5.63
CA CYS A 114 4.17 5.30 -6.52
C CYS A 114 5.33 4.42 -7.00
N GLN A 115 6.50 5.01 -7.27
CA GLN A 115 7.69 4.26 -7.68
C GLN A 115 8.14 3.28 -6.58
N ALA A 116 8.13 3.69 -5.32
CA ALA A 116 8.48 2.81 -4.20
C ALA A 116 7.53 1.60 -4.12
N PHE A 117 6.21 1.81 -4.24
CA PHE A 117 5.24 0.71 -4.30
C PHE A 117 5.43 -0.17 -5.53
N TYR A 118 5.70 0.41 -6.70
CA TYR A 118 5.95 -0.35 -7.93
C TYR A 118 7.12 -1.33 -7.76
N GLU A 119 8.24 -0.88 -7.19
CA GLU A 119 9.41 -1.73 -6.93
C GLU A 119 9.04 -2.93 -6.05
N THR A 120 8.25 -2.70 -5.00
CA THR A 120 7.74 -3.76 -4.12
C THR A 120 6.84 -4.75 -4.86
N PHE A 121 5.84 -4.26 -5.62
CA PHE A 121 4.91 -5.12 -6.35
C PHE A 121 5.60 -5.89 -7.49
N ALA A 122 6.60 -5.28 -8.14
CA ALA A 122 7.40 -5.93 -9.18
C ALA A 122 8.22 -7.09 -8.60
N GLN A 123 8.81 -6.90 -7.41
CA GLN A 123 9.51 -7.97 -6.69
C GLN A 123 8.53 -9.09 -6.31
N LEU A 124 7.41 -8.75 -5.69
CA LEU A 124 6.38 -9.72 -5.32
C LEU A 124 5.85 -10.52 -6.53
N TYR A 125 5.68 -9.85 -7.68
CA TYR A 125 5.28 -10.50 -8.93
C TYR A 125 6.37 -11.43 -9.48
N ALA A 126 7.64 -11.06 -9.37
CA ALA A 126 8.75 -11.89 -9.81
C ALA A 126 8.84 -13.18 -8.97
N ASP A 127 8.62 -13.07 -7.67
CA ASP A 127 8.77 -14.18 -6.72
C ASP A 127 7.51 -15.06 -6.60
N LYS A 128 6.37 -14.63 -7.17
CA LYS A 128 5.05 -15.30 -6.99
C LYS A 128 5.05 -16.81 -7.25
N ASN A 129 5.86 -17.28 -8.20
CA ASN A 129 5.95 -18.70 -8.56
C ASN A 129 6.88 -19.48 -7.65
N THR A 130 7.94 -18.83 -7.16
CA THR A 130 8.92 -19.42 -6.25
C THR A 130 8.33 -19.58 -4.84
N ASP A 131 7.51 -18.62 -4.42
CA ASP A 131 6.98 -18.54 -3.05
C ASP A 131 5.54 -19.07 -2.91
N GLU A 132 5.05 -19.80 -3.92
CA GLU A 132 3.68 -20.34 -3.96
C GLU A 132 2.62 -19.30 -3.55
N PHE A 133 2.73 -18.08 -4.10
CA PHE A 133 2.00 -16.91 -3.61
C PHE A 133 0.50 -17.16 -3.44
N GLU A 134 -0.15 -17.75 -4.42
CA GLU A 134 -1.60 -17.99 -4.36
C GLU A 134 -1.98 -18.99 -3.27
N PHE A 135 -1.16 -20.04 -3.09
CA PHE A 135 -1.37 -21.02 -2.03
C PHE A 135 -1.22 -20.37 -0.65
N ASN A 136 -0.18 -19.55 -0.48
CA ASN A 136 0.15 -18.91 0.77
C ASN A 136 -0.75 -17.71 1.10
N TRP A 137 -1.11 -16.91 0.11
CA TRP A 137 -1.94 -15.71 0.29
C TRP A 137 -3.43 -16.01 0.31
N ARG A 138 -3.85 -17.15 -0.27
CA ARG A 138 -5.24 -17.53 -0.54
C ARG A 138 -5.94 -16.70 -1.62
N GLN A 139 -5.20 -15.86 -2.34
CA GLN A 139 -5.71 -15.06 -3.47
C GLN A 139 -4.66 -15.02 -4.58
N SER A 140 -5.12 -14.92 -5.82
CA SER A 140 -4.23 -14.70 -6.97
C SER A 140 -3.60 -13.31 -6.91
N PHE A 141 -2.41 -13.18 -7.50
CA PHE A 141 -1.78 -11.87 -7.66
C PHE A 141 -2.66 -10.96 -8.55
N PRO A 142 -2.92 -9.68 -8.17
CA PRO A 142 -3.77 -8.75 -8.92
C PRO A 142 -3.09 -8.22 -10.19
N LEU A 143 -2.93 -9.10 -11.18
CA LEU A 143 -2.14 -8.83 -12.38
C LEU A 143 -2.71 -7.69 -13.23
N ALA A 144 -4.04 -7.61 -13.37
CA ALA A 144 -4.69 -6.61 -14.20
C ALA A 144 -4.51 -5.19 -13.62
N GLU A 145 -4.70 -5.05 -12.31
CA GLU A 145 -4.50 -3.80 -11.56
C GLU A 145 -3.02 -3.41 -11.58
N PHE A 146 -2.10 -4.37 -11.45
CA PHE A 146 -0.67 -4.11 -11.47
C PHE A 146 -0.20 -3.60 -12.85
N GLN A 147 -0.65 -4.22 -13.94
CA GLN A 147 -0.33 -3.74 -15.30
C GLN A 147 -0.87 -2.34 -15.56
N LYS A 148 -2.13 -2.08 -15.15
CA LYS A 148 -2.74 -0.76 -15.27
C LYS A 148 -1.96 0.31 -14.50
N PHE A 149 -1.54 -0.03 -13.28
CA PHE A 149 -0.71 0.84 -12.44
C PHE A 149 0.64 1.13 -13.09
N GLU A 150 1.33 0.10 -13.59
CA GLU A 150 2.61 0.23 -14.30
C GLU A 150 2.50 1.15 -15.51
N ASP A 151 1.48 0.98 -16.36
CA ASP A 151 1.25 1.80 -17.54
C ASP A 151 0.99 3.27 -17.19
N LYS A 152 0.20 3.51 -16.13
CA LYS A 152 -0.04 4.87 -15.62
C LYS A 152 1.23 5.51 -15.06
N LEU A 153 2.03 4.77 -14.29
CA LEU A 153 3.29 5.27 -13.76
C LEU A 153 4.29 5.63 -14.88
N ARG A 154 4.38 4.78 -15.91
CA ARG A 154 5.26 5.00 -17.08
C ARG A 154 4.85 6.19 -17.94
N SER A 155 3.58 6.56 -17.93
CA SER A 155 3.04 7.71 -18.66
C SER A 155 2.96 8.99 -17.83
N TYR A 156 3.10 8.90 -16.51
CA TYR A 156 3.00 10.04 -15.60
C TYR A 156 4.13 11.07 -15.82
N GLY A 157 3.74 12.30 -16.13
CA GLY A 157 4.67 13.43 -16.33
C GLY A 157 5.41 13.43 -17.67
N LYS A 158 4.97 12.63 -18.63
CA LYS A 158 5.26 12.83 -20.06
C LYS A 158 4.29 13.84 -20.65
#